data_AF-A0A0A2V9A8-F1
#
_entry.id   AF-A0A0A2V9A8-F1
#
_cell.length_a   1.000
_cell.length_b   1.000
_cell.length_c   1.000
_cell.angle_alpha   90.00
_cell.angle_beta   90.00
_cell.angle_gamma   90.00
#
_symmetry.space_group_name_H-M   'P 1'
#
loop_
_entity.id
_entity.type
_entity.pdbx_description
1 polymer ?
#
loop_
_entity_poly.entity_id
_entity_poly.type
_entity_poly.pdbx_seq_one_letter_code
_entity_poly.pdbx_strand_id
1 'polypeptide(L)'
;MYQAADSERMVDWRRGQQKSEEIKIMRMFADDPAAPYSIHNFVDYGSSKCGKYPGEWFGPSATSQCIKALTDKFETSMRVYITGDSPDVYEDSFMATAKSDHGFFKPTLILISTRLGIDKITQVYWEALISALQMPQSVGIAGYIRTPKASTSRHLLTLSNAVVVPHRLIILLRRLHVQQMDPSMLIGFIIRSEEEWKEWRCGIKYVQGKAIIHVADCDPRLQNKPEGREGAIDEVQVLSDDDMED
;
A
#
# COMPACT_ATOMS: atom_id res chain seq x y z
N MET A 1 5.64 40.31 -0.66
CA MET A 1 6.10 39.72 -1.93
C MET A 1 6.52 38.30 -1.59
N TYR A 2 5.56 37.37 -1.61
CA TYR A 2 5.83 35.97 -1.27
C TYR A 2 6.58 35.36 -2.45
N GLN A 3 7.82 34.95 -2.22
CA GLN A 3 8.65 34.25 -3.19
C GLN A 3 8.04 32.86 -3.39
N ALA A 4 7.29 32.72 -4.48
CA ALA A 4 6.95 31.46 -5.09
C ALA A 4 8.20 30.91 -5.78
N ALA A 5 9.02 30.17 -5.04
CA ALA A 5 10.18 29.47 -5.58
C ALA A 5 10.66 28.38 -4.61
N ASP A 6 9.82 27.36 -4.35
CA ASP A 6 10.24 26.09 -3.71
C ASP A 6 9.21 24.97 -4.00
N SER A 7 8.70 24.94 -5.24
CA SER A 7 7.86 23.83 -5.75
C SER A 7 8.63 23.04 -6.81
N GLU A 8 9.95 22.88 -6.65
CA GLU A 8 10.71 21.88 -7.41
C GLU A 8 10.58 20.52 -6.74
N ARG A 9 10.26 19.53 -7.56
CA ARG A 9 9.82 18.18 -7.19
C ARG A 9 10.86 17.51 -6.27
N MET A 10 10.43 17.09 -5.08
CA MET A 10 11.23 16.43 -4.03
C MET A 10 11.97 15.11 -4.42
N VAL A 11 12.01 14.71 -5.69
CA VAL A 11 12.68 13.48 -6.15
C VAL A 11 14.17 13.70 -6.47
N ASP A 12 14.73 14.88 -6.18
CA ASP A 12 16.12 15.20 -6.48
C ASP A 12 17.11 14.81 -5.37
N TRP A 13 16.61 14.34 -4.22
CA TRP A 13 17.49 13.81 -3.19
C TRP A 13 18.29 12.60 -3.70
N ARG A 14 19.60 12.57 -3.38
CA ARG A 14 20.50 11.45 -3.65
C ARG A 14 21.23 11.07 -2.36
N ARG A 15 21.51 9.77 -2.23
CA ARG A 15 22.23 9.21 -1.08
C ARG A 15 23.53 9.98 -0.80
N GLY A 16 23.78 10.29 0.48
CA GLY A 16 24.97 11.02 0.90
C GLY A 16 24.87 12.55 0.84
N GLN A 17 23.81 13.14 0.27
CA GLN A 17 23.59 14.59 0.29
C GLN A 17 23.24 15.12 1.68
N GLN A 18 22.36 14.41 2.42
CA GLN A 18 21.91 14.79 3.76
C GLN A 18 22.12 13.63 4.75
N LYS A 19 23.35 13.47 5.23
CA LYS A 19 23.74 12.32 6.07
C LYS A 19 22.99 12.24 7.40
N SER A 20 22.70 13.38 8.04
CA SER A 20 21.99 13.41 9.33
C SER A 20 20.57 12.87 9.20
N GLU A 21 19.83 13.34 8.18
CA GLU A 21 18.48 12.88 7.90
C GLU A 21 18.46 11.43 7.40
N GLU A 22 19.44 11.02 6.57
CA GLU A 22 19.59 9.63 6.15
C GLU A 22 19.75 8.69 7.35
N ILE A 23 20.63 9.04 8.30
CA ILE A 23 20.84 8.25 9.53
C ILE A 23 19.57 8.22 10.39
N LYS A 24 18.86 9.34 10.49
CA LYS A 24 17.61 9.43 11.26
C LYS A 24 16.57 8.47 10.68
N ILE A 25 16.35 8.49 9.37
CA ILE A 25 15.42 7.58 8.67
C ILE A 25 15.89 6.13 8.85
N MET A 26 17.16 5.83 8.60
CA MET A 26 17.70 4.47 8.74
C MET A 26 17.48 3.89 10.14
N ARG A 27 17.64 4.70 11.19
CA ARG A 27 17.41 4.28 12.57
C ARG A 27 15.96 3.91 12.84
N MET A 28 15.00 4.48 12.11
CA MET A 28 13.59 4.12 12.27
C MET A 28 13.29 2.70 11.80
N PHE A 29 14.09 2.14 10.90
CA PHE A 29 13.95 0.80 10.32
C PHE A 29 15.02 -0.20 10.81
N ALA A 30 15.76 0.14 11.87
CA ALA A 30 16.77 -0.76 12.41
C ALA A 30 16.12 -2.05 12.95
N ASP A 31 16.86 -3.16 12.94
CA ASP A 31 16.46 -4.43 13.56
C ASP A 31 16.60 -4.37 15.09
N ASP A 32 15.94 -3.39 15.70
CA ASP A 32 15.92 -3.11 17.13
C ASP A 32 14.45 -2.92 17.56
N PRO A 33 13.95 -3.61 18.60
CA PRO A 33 12.58 -3.42 19.09
C PRO A 33 12.22 -1.95 19.41
N ALA A 34 13.20 -1.12 19.78
CA ALA A 34 13.01 0.30 20.04
C ALA A 34 12.80 1.13 18.76
N ALA A 35 13.19 0.63 17.59
CA ALA A 35 13.01 1.33 16.32
C ALA A 35 11.54 1.22 15.84
N PRO A 36 10.87 2.34 15.51
CA PRO A 36 9.45 2.40 15.15
C PRO A 36 8.98 1.39 14.09
N TYR A 37 9.75 1.24 13.01
CA TYR A 37 9.43 0.40 11.85
C TYR A 37 10.30 -0.87 11.80
N SER A 38 10.81 -1.31 12.96
CA SER A 38 11.59 -2.54 13.05
C SER A 38 10.78 -3.77 12.66
N ILE A 39 11.48 -4.82 12.22
CA ILE A 39 10.85 -6.12 11.94
C ILE A 39 10.13 -6.69 13.18
N HIS A 40 10.61 -6.38 14.38
CA HIS A 40 9.99 -6.77 15.65
C HIS A 40 8.60 -6.16 15.80
N ASN A 41 8.48 -4.83 15.67
CA ASN A 41 7.20 -4.13 15.77
C ASN A 41 6.25 -4.51 14.63
N PHE A 42 6.80 -4.77 13.45
CA PHE A 42 6.03 -5.23 12.28
C PHE A 42 5.41 -6.61 12.51
N VAL A 43 6.20 -7.58 12.99
CA VAL A 43 5.72 -8.94 13.26
C VAL A 43 4.83 -9.00 14.51
N ASP A 44 5.09 -8.19 15.53
CA ASP A 44 4.24 -8.08 16.72
C ASP A 44 2.81 -7.64 16.34
N TYR A 45 2.68 -6.60 15.53
CA TYR A 45 1.37 -6.20 14.99
C TYR A 45 0.77 -7.29 14.09
N GLY A 46 1.58 -7.88 13.21
CA GLY A 46 1.17 -8.97 12.33
C GLY A 46 0.56 -10.16 13.06
N SER A 47 1.20 -10.60 14.13
CA SER A 47 0.75 -11.77 14.91
C SER A 47 -0.53 -11.45 15.68
N SER A 48 -0.60 -10.26 16.29
CA SER A 48 -1.73 -9.87 17.13
C SER A 48 -2.99 -9.47 16.36
N LYS A 49 -2.86 -8.92 15.14
CA LYS A 49 -4.00 -8.40 14.35
C LYS A 49 -4.26 -9.12 13.04
N CYS A 50 -3.20 -9.64 12.40
CA CYS A 50 -3.32 -10.30 11.10
C CYS A 50 -3.19 -11.82 11.19
N GLY A 51 -2.95 -12.39 12.39
CA GLY A 51 -2.68 -13.81 12.57
C GLY A 51 -1.41 -14.28 11.86
N LYS A 52 -0.44 -13.37 11.67
CA LYS A 52 0.84 -13.62 10.98
C LYS A 52 1.99 -13.73 11.96
N TYR A 53 2.47 -14.96 12.15
CA TYR A 53 3.50 -15.27 13.14
C TYR A 53 4.92 -15.11 12.60
N PRO A 54 5.93 -14.98 13.47
CA PRO A 54 7.33 -14.97 13.04
C PRO A 54 7.66 -16.16 12.13
N GLY A 55 8.30 -15.89 11.00
CA GLY A 55 8.66 -16.89 9.99
C GLY A 55 7.59 -17.13 8.92
N GLU A 56 6.38 -16.60 9.08
CA GLU A 56 5.34 -16.68 8.06
C GLU A 56 5.47 -15.60 6.99
N TRP A 57 4.87 -15.87 5.84
CA TRP A 57 4.81 -14.91 4.74
C TRP A 57 3.70 -13.87 4.95
N PHE A 58 4.07 -12.59 4.80
CA PHE A 58 3.17 -11.45 4.85
C PHE A 58 2.74 -11.06 3.43
N GLY A 59 1.48 -11.36 3.10
CA GLY A 59 0.88 -10.93 1.83
C GLY A 59 0.55 -9.43 1.81
N PRO A 60 0.16 -8.87 0.66
CA PRO A 60 -0.11 -7.43 0.50
C PRO A 60 -1.06 -6.84 1.55
N SER A 61 -2.16 -7.55 1.86
CA SER A 61 -3.17 -7.09 2.83
C SER A 61 -2.63 -7.01 4.26
N ALA A 62 -1.95 -8.06 4.74
CA ALA A 62 -1.31 -8.03 6.06
C ALA A 62 -0.20 -6.97 6.14
N THR A 63 0.61 -6.84 5.09
CA THR A 63 1.69 -5.85 5.00
C THR A 63 1.17 -4.42 5.07
N SER A 64 0.13 -4.08 4.30
CA SER A 64 -0.45 -2.73 4.29
C SER A 64 -1.07 -2.35 5.63
N GLN A 65 -1.73 -3.30 6.31
CA GLN A 65 -2.26 -3.12 7.66
C GLN A 65 -1.15 -2.87 8.69
N CYS A 66 -0.04 -3.62 8.62
CA CYS A 66 1.11 -3.40 9.50
C CYS A 66 1.73 -2.01 9.26
N ILE A 67 1.95 -1.62 8.00
CA ILE A 67 2.50 -0.29 7.65
C ILE A 67 1.58 0.79 8.21
N LYS A 68 0.27 0.70 7.95
CA LYS A 68 -0.70 1.69 8.44
C LYS A 68 -0.65 1.82 9.96
N ALA A 69 -0.68 0.71 10.69
CA ALA A 69 -0.71 0.74 12.14
C ALA A 69 0.57 1.30 12.77
N LEU A 70 1.74 0.94 12.21
CA LEU A 70 3.01 1.49 12.68
C LEU A 70 3.11 2.99 12.37
N THR A 71 2.68 3.43 11.18
CA THR A 71 2.66 4.85 10.84
C THR A 71 1.71 5.62 11.75
N ASP A 72 0.48 5.12 11.98
CA ASP A 72 -0.47 5.77 12.88
C ASP A 72 0.06 5.88 14.32
N LYS A 73 0.83 4.89 14.77
CA LYS A 73 1.41 4.84 16.12
C LYS A 73 2.60 5.80 16.30
N PHE A 74 3.48 5.88 15.30
CA PHE A 74 4.79 6.52 15.46
C PHE A 74 4.97 7.81 14.67
N GLU A 75 4.11 8.11 13.69
CA GLU A 75 4.31 9.21 12.76
C GLU A 75 3.14 10.19 12.76
N THR A 76 3.49 11.47 12.88
CA THR A 76 2.51 12.55 12.98
C THR A 76 2.45 13.39 11.71
N SER A 77 3.52 13.36 10.90
CA SER A 77 3.68 14.20 9.71
C SER A 77 3.03 13.62 8.46
N MET A 78 2.79 12.30 8.40
CA MET A 78 2.13 11.64 7.27
C MET A 78 1.03 10.69 7.72
N ARG A 79 0.27 10.18 6.75
CA ARG A 79 -0.84 9.25 6.93
C ARG A 79 -0.73 8.10 5.93
N VAL A 80 -1.42 7.00 6.20
CA VAL A 80 -1.51 5.85 5.31
C VAL A 80 -2.98 5.52 5.05
N TYR A 81 -3.36 5.53 3.78
CA TYR A 81 -4.66 5.07 3.31
C TYR A 81 -4.48 3.70 2.65
N ILE A 82 -5.29 2.71 3.03
CA ILE A 82 -5.22 1.35 2.47
C ILE A 82 -6.54 1.01 1.78
N THR A 83 -6.47 0.44 0.58
CA THR A 83 -7.61 -0.24 -0.04
C THR A 83 -7.53 -1.69 0.41
N GLY A 84 -8.57 -2.21 1.08
CA GLY A 84 -8.55 -3.52 1.74
C GLY A 84 -8.17 -4.66 0.80
N ASP A 85 -9.15 -5.34 0.23
CA ASP A 85 -8.93 -6.42 -0.76
C ASP A 85 -9.36 -6.03 -2.18
N SER A 86 -9.89 -4.81 -2.35
CA SER A 86 -10.28 -4.24 -3.64
C SER A 86 -9.23 -3.21 -4.11
N PRO A 87 -9.00 -3.08 -5.43
CA PRO A 87 -8.23 -1.97 -5.99
C PRO A 87 -8.99 -0.63 -6.02
N ASP A 88 -10.19 -0.56 -5.45
CA ASP A 88 -11.01 0.65 -5.42
C ASP A 88 -10.51 1.64 -4.36
N VAL A 89 -10.34 2.89 -4.79
CA VAL A 89 -9.98 4.04 -3.96
C VAL A 89 -11.19 4.97 -3.89
N TYR A 90 -11.59 5.34 -2.69
CA TYR A 90 -12.73 6.23 -2.46
C TYR A 90 -12.25 7.60 -1.99
N GLU A 91 -12.69 8.66 -2.67
CA GLU A 91 -12.26 10.03 -2.40
C GLU A 91 -12.65 10.50 -0.99
N ASP A 92 -13.88 10.23 -0.56
CA ASP A 92 -14.35 10.55 0.80
C ASP A 92 -13.44 9.96 1.90
N SER A 93 -13.09 8.69 1.75
CA SER A 93 -12.31 7.90 2.70
C SER A 93 -10.84 8.31 2.68
N PHE A 94 -10.31 8.59 1.49
CA PHE A 94 -8.97 9.14 1.33
C PHE A 94 -8.89 10.53 1.98
N MET A 95 -9.85 11.42 1.69
CA MET A 95 -9.87 12.78 2.24
C MET A 95 -10.05 12.78 3.76
N ALA A 96 -10.89 11.90 4.29
CA ALA A 96 -11.04 11.71 5.75
C ALA A 96 -9.74 11.21 6.41
N THR A 97 -8.91 10.46 5.67
CA THR A 97 -7.60 10.01 6.15
C THR A 97 -6.54 11.11 6.05
N ALA A 98 -6.56 11.88 4.95
CA ALA A 98 -5.52 12.85 4.62
C ALA A 98 -5.72 14.21 5.31
N LYS A 99 -6.97 14.64 5.54
CA LYS A 99 -7.28 15.90 6.21
C LYS A 99 -7.45 15.69 7.71
N SER A 100 -6.79 16.55 8.49
CA SER A 100 -7.06 16.67 9.93
C SER A 100 -8.39 17.36 10.20
N ASP A 101 -8.86 17.33 11.46
CA ASP A 101 -10.07 18.02 11.91
C ASP A 101 -10.05 19.54 11.62
N HIS A 102 -8.85 20.12 11.52
CA HIS A 102 -8.64 21.54 11.19
C HIS A 102 -8.53 21.80 9.68
N GLY A 103 -8.76 20.80 8.83
CA GLY A 103 -8.69 20.90 7.38
C GLY A 103 -7.27 20.85 6.79
N PHE A 104 -6.21 20.77 7.61
CA PHE A 104 -4.84 20.64 7.10
C PHE A 104 -4.63 19.29 6.42
N PHE A 105 -4.13 19.32 5.19
CA PHE A 105 -3.75 18.14 4.42
C PHE A 105 -2.40 17.61 4.89
N LYS A 106 -2.34 16.32 5.23
CA LYS A 106 -1.11 15.61 5.54
C LYS A 106 -0.70 14.74 4.36
N PRO A 107 0.59 14.69 4.00
CA PRO A 107 1.10 13.72 3.04
C PRO A 107 0.58 12.33 3.35
N THR A 108 -0.07 11.69 2.39
CA THR A 108 -0.77 10.43 2.58
C THR A 108 -0.28 9.41 1.58
N LEU A 109 0.25 8.30 2.09
CA LEU A 109 0.64 7.14 1.31
C LEU A 109 -0.58 6.25 1.07
N ILE A 110 -0.98 6.12 -0.19
CA ILE A 110 -2.01 5.20 -0.64
C ILE A 110 -1.33 3.84 -0.90
N LEU A 111 -1.81 2.79 -0.25
CA LEU A 111 -1.40 1.41 -0.46
C LEU A 111 -2.56 0.60 -1.01
N ILE A 112 -2.43 0.13 -2.25
CA ILE A 112 -3.47 -0.57 -2.97
C ILE A 112 -3.11 -2.05 -3.06
N SER A 113 -3.82 -2.89 -2.31
CA SER A 113 -3.70 -4.34 -2.43
C SER A 113 -4.47 -4.79 -3.67
N THR A 114 -3.82 -5.45 -4.62
CA THR A 114 -4.47 -5.91 -5.85
C THR A 114 -4.07 -7.33 -6.24
N ARG A 115 -4.91 -7.97 -7.04
CA ARG A 115 -4.65 -9.26 -7.69
C ARG A 115 -4.93 -9.18 -9.19
N LEU A 116 -3.87 -9.10 -10.00
CA LEU A 116 -3.97 -8.90 -11.45
C LEU A 116 -4.01 -10.21 -12.28
N GLY A 117 -4.34 -11.34 -11.65
CA GLY A 117 -4.41 -12.65 -12.28
C GLY A 117 -4.33 -13.82 -11.29
N ILE A 118 -4.41 -15.04 -11.83
CA ILE A 118 -4.32 -16.28 -11.03
C ILE A 118 -2.86 -16.71 -10.91
N ASP A 119 -2.25 -17.14 -12.03
CA ASP A 119 -0.87 -17.65 -12.07
C ASP A 119 0.13 -16.67 -12.68
N LYS A 120 -0.34 -15.66 -13.41
CA LYS A 120 0.47 -14.62 -14.05
C LYS A 120 -0.36 -13.36 -14.19
N ILE A 121 0.30 -12.21 -14.23
CA ILE A 121 -0.38 -10.94 -14.54
C ILE A 121 -1.00 -11.08 -15.93
N THR A 122 -2.32 -10.90 -16.01
CA THR A 122 -3.05 -10.95 -17.27
C THR A 122 -2.58 -9.81 -18.18
N GLN A 123 -2.30 -10.12 -19.45
CA GLN A 123 -1.68 -9.17 -20.40
C GLN A 123 -2.45 -7.86 -20.57
N VAL A 124 -3.78 -7.90 -20.43
CA VAL A 124 -4.65 -6.72 -20.51
C VAL A 124 -4.33 -5.63 -19.48
N TYR A 125 -3.65 -5.99 -18.38
CA TYR A 125 -3.29 -5.09 -17.29
C TYR A 125 -1.87 -4.52 -17.40
N TRP A 126 -1.06 -4.98 -18.36
CA TRP A 126 0.36 -4.61 -18.42
C TRP A 126 0.58 -3.13 -18.67
N GLU A 127 -0.17 -2.54 -19.61
CA GLU A 127 -0.06 -1.11 -19.91
C GLU A 127 -0.48 -0.27 -18.72
N ALA A 128 -1.64 -0.58 -18.11
CA ALA A 128 -2.12 0.12 -16.92
C ALA A 128 -1.12 0.03 -15.74
N LEU A 129 -0.47 -1.12 -15.55
CA LEU A 129 0.56 -1.30 -14.52
C LEU A 129 1.81 -0.46 -14.79
N ILE A 130 2.29 -0.43 -16.05
CA ILE A 130 3.45 0.38 -16.43
C ILE A 130 3.13 1.87 -16.29
N SER A 131 1.96 2.31 -16.76
CA SER A 131 1.51 3.69 -16.62
C SER A 131 1.41 4.11 -15.15
N ALA A 132 0.87 3.25 -14.28
CA ALA A 132 0.81 3.49 -12.83
C ALA A 132 2.20 3.71 -12.20
N LEU A 133 3.20 2.94 -12.64
CA LEU A 133 4.59 3.08 -12.18
C LEU A 133 5.32 4.33 -12.73
N GLN A 134 4.85 4.89 -13.84
CA GLN A 134 5.41 6.10 -14.45
C GLN A 134 4.86 7.39 -13.84
N MET A 135 3.83 7.30 -12.98
CA MET A 135 3.24 8.47 -12.33
C MET A 135 4.24 9.11 -11.35
N PRO A 136 4.33 10.45 -11.27
CA PRO A 136 5.20 11.14 -10.30
C PRO A 136 4.94 10.78 -8.84
N GLN A 137 3.69 10.42 -8.53
CA GLN A 137 3.25 10.01 -7.21
C GLN A 137 3.64 8.57 -6.86
N SER A 138 4.08 7.76 -7.84
CA SER A 138 4.36 6.34 -7.62
C SER A 138 5.55 6.16 -6.68
N VAL A 139 5.39 5.30 -5.67
CA VAL A 139 6.49 4.81 -4.83
C VAL A 139 6.85 3.36 -5.15
N GLY A 140 6.31 2.83 -6.25
CA GLY A 140 6.59 1.49 -6.76
C GLY A 140 5.62 0.42 -6.27
N ILE A 141 6.07 -0.84 -6.38
CA ILE A 141 5.30 -2.03 -6.05
C ILE A 141 6.10 -2.89 -5.08
N ALA A 142 5.43 -3.36 -4.03
CA ALA A 142 5.92 -4.46 -3.19
C ALA A 142 5.18 -5.74 -3.56
N GLY A 143 5.92 -6.81 -3.84
CA GLY A 143 5.37 -8.09 -4.25
C GLY A 143 6.45 -9.18 -4.34
N TYR A 144 6.03 -10.39 -4.67
CA TYR A 144 6.95 -11.52 -4.82
C TYR A 144 7.41 -11.68 -6.28
N ILE A 145 8.63 -12.17 -6.44
CA ILE A 145 9.18 -12.59 -7.72
C ILE A 145 9.02 -14.09 -7.84
N ARG A 146 8.25 -14.56 -8.83
CA ARG A 146 8.19 -15.99 -9.15
C ARG A 146 9.43 -16.44 -9.90
N THR A 147 9.81 -17.70 -9.66
CA THR A 147 10.95 -18.35 -10.31
C THR A 147 10.81 -18.27 -11.84
N PRO A 148 11.91 -17.97 -12.57
CA PRO A 148 11.84 -17.72 -14.00
C PRO A 148 11.40 -18.97 -14.79
N LYS A 149 10.41 -18.81 -15.67
CA LYS A 149 10.27 -19.61 -16.89
C LYS A 149 10.70 -18.72 -18.06
N ALA A 150 11.55 -19.24 -18.93
CA ALA A 150 12.17 -18.48 -20.01
C ALA A 150 11.13 -17.87 -20.96
N SER A 151 11.08 -16.53 -21.08
CA SER A 151 10.58 -15.80 -22.25
C SER A 151 10.81 -14.28 -22.13
N THR A 152 10.61 -13.59 -23.26
CA THR A 152 11.29 -12.36 -23.68
C THR A 152 10.38 -11.13 -23.68
N SER A 153 11.01 -9.96 -23.43
CA SER A 153 10.69 -8.62 -23.94
C SER A 153 9.66 -7.69 -23.28
N ARG A 154 9.51 -7.67 -21.94
CA ARG A 154 9.18 -6.43 -21.18
C ARG A 154 9.70 -6.51 -19.76
N HIS A 155 10.55 -5.57 -19.35
CA HIS A 155 11.20 -5.68 -18.05
C HIS A 155 10.99 -4.44 -17.18
N LEU A 156 10.71 -4.66 -15.91
CA LEU A 156 10.71 -3.70 -14.83
C LEU A 156 12.03 -3.81 -14.05
N LEU A 157 12.40 -2.74 -13.34
CA LEU A 157 13.52 -2.77 -12.40
C LEU A 157 12.98 -3.11 -11.02
N THR A 158 13.61 -4.05 -10.34
CA THR A 158 13.28 -4.45 -8.96
C THR A 158 14.52 -4.35 -8.09
N LEU A 159 14.31 -4.03 -6.83
CA LEU A 159 15.32 -4.16 -5.78
C LEU A 159 15.11 -5.54 -5.17
N SER A 160 16.04 -6.48 -5.40
CA SER A 160 16.01 -7.72 -4.64
C SER A 160 16.40 -7.42 -3.19
N ASN A 161 15.82 -8.16 -2.24
CA ASN A 161 16.17 -8.09 -0.81
C ASN A 161 17.68 -7.85 -0.65
N ALA A 162 18.00 -6.76 0.04
CA ALA A 162 19.38 -6.35 0.21
C ALA A 162 20.16 -7.45 0.92
N VAL A 163 21.34 -7.78 0.41
CA VAL A 163 22.27 -8.63 1.15
C VAL A 163 22.85 -7.77 2.26
N VAL A 164 22.52 -8.09 3.51
CA VAL A 164 23.12 -7.47 4.68
C VAL A 164 24.51 -8.07 4.86
N VAL A 165 25.51 -7.39 4.31
CA VAL A 165 26.92 -7.56 4.69
C VAL A 165 27.16 -6.61 5.87
N PRO A 166 28.05 -6.91 6.84
CA PRO A 166 28.26 -6.02 7.97
C PRO A 166 28.52 -4.59 7.49
N HIS A 167 27.64 -3.67 7.88
CA HIS A 167 27.72 -2.22 7.64
C HIS A 167 27.53 -1.75 6.19
N ARG A 168 27.05 -2.59 5.25
CA ARG A 168 26.73 -2.16 3.88
C ARG A 168 25.41 -2.72 3.38
N LEU A 169 24.46 -1.81 3.16
CA LEU A 169 23.27 -2.06 2.35
C LEU A 169 23.70 -2.10 0.86
N ILE A 170 23.74 -3.30 0.29
CA ILE A 170 23.90 -3.50 -1.16
C ILE A 170 22.52 -3.73 -1.75
N ILE A 171 22.02 -2.72 -2.49
CA ILE A 171 20.79 -2.86 -3.27
C ILE A 171 21.18 -3.29 -4.68
N LEU A 172 20.84 -4.52 -5.05
CA LEU A 172 21.04 -5.01 -6.41
C LEU A 172 19.83 -4.64 -7.26
N LEU A 173 20.06 -3.79 -8.26
CA LEU A 173 19.08 -3.54 -9.31
C LEU A 173 19.02 -4.78 -10.21
N ARG A 174 17.83 -5.38 -10.30
CA ARG A 174 17.56 -6.50 -11.21
C ARG A 174 16.53 -6.11 -12.23
N ARG A 175 16.71 -6.63 -13.44
CA ARG A 175 15.76 -6.50 -14.54
C ARG A 175 14.82 -7.70 -14.50
N LEU A 176 13.53 -7.48 -14.23
CA LEU A 176 12.52 -8.51 -14.05
C LEU A 176 11.46 -8.43 -15.14
N HIS A 177 11.08 -9.55 -15.75
CA HIS A 177 9.98 -9.56 -16.70
C HIS A 177 8.62 -9.36 -15.98
N VAL A 178 7.67 -8.61 -16.56
CA VAL A 178 6.34 -8.36 -15.92
C VAL A 178 5.65 -9.67 -15.55
N GLN A 179 5.77 -10.72 -16.37
CA GLN A 179 5.19 -12.05 -16.08
C GLN A 179 5.82 -12.77 -14.89
N GLN A 180 7.04 -12.39 -14.48
CA GLN A 180 7.71 -12.96 -13.31
C GLN A 180 7.21 -12.33 -12.01
N MET A 181 6.49 -11.22 -12.06
CA MET A 181 5.82 -10.67 -10.88
C MET A 181 4.65 -11.55 -10.48
N ASP A 182 4.46 -11.72 -9.17
CA ASP A 182 3.23 -12.29 -8.63
C ASP A 182 2.04 -11.36 -8.92
N PRO A 183 0.85 -11.87 -9.31
CA PRO A 183 -0.31 -11.02 -9.55
C PRO A 183 -0.82 -10.39 -8.26
N SER A 184 -0.53 -10.97 -7.08
CA SER A 184 -0.84 -10.39 -5.79
C SER A 184 0.28 -9.43 -5.38
N MET A 185 -0.04 -8.14 -5.36
CA MET A 185 0.94 -7.10 -5.13
C MET A 185 0.34 -5.91 -4.36
N LEU A 186 1.21 -5.11 -3.77
CA LEU A 186 0.89 -3.86 -3.12
C LEU A 186 1.45 -2.71 -3.94
N ILE A 187 0.59 -1.86 -4.49
CA ILE A 187 0.99 -0.69 -5.29
C ILE A 187 0.91 0.56 -4.41
N GLY A 188 1.97 1.36 -4.38
CA GLY A 188 2.05 2.54 -3.53
C GLY A 188 2.04 3.87 -4.30
N PHE A 189 1.33 4.86 -3.78
CA PHE A 189 1.39 6.25 -4.24
C PHE A 189 1.48 7.22 -3.07
N ILE A 190 2.35 8.22 -3.13
CA ILE A 190 2.42 9.29 -2.14
C ILE A 190 1.73 10.54 -2.68
N ILE A 191 0.76 11.06 -1.93
CA ILE A 191 0.04 12.29 -2.26
C ILE A 191 0.36 13.33 -1.18
N ARG A 192 0.96 14.46 -1.57
CA ARG A 192 1.42 15.51 -0.64
C ARG A 192 0.44 16.68 -0.53
N SER A 193 -0.44 16.87 -1.52
CA SER A 193 -1.46 17.91 -1.50
C SER A 193 -2.75 17.50 -2.22
N GLU A 194 -3.79 18.32 -2.08
CA GLU A 194 -5.08 18.12 -2.77
C GLU A 194 -4.95 18.30 -4.30
N GLU A 195 -4.01 19.12 -4.75
CA GLU A 195 -3.67 19.27 -6.17
C GLU A 195 -3.03 17.99 -6.70
N GLU A 196 -2.06 17.43 -5.98
CA GLU A 196 -1.42 16.16 -6.35
C GLU A 196 -2.43 14.99 -6.36
N TRP A 197 -3.44 15.02 -5.49
CA TRP A 197 -4.58 14.10 -5.54
C TRP A 197 -5.37 14.23 -6.85
N LYS A 198 -5.73 15.45 -7.25
CA LYS A 198 -6.49 15.72 -8.48
C LYS A 198 -5.69 15.27 -9.72
N GLU A 199 -4.39 15.55 -9.74
CA GLU A 199 -3.48 15.09 -10.79
C GLU A 199 -3.41 13.57 -10.88
N TRP A 200 -3.22 12.90 -9.74
CA TRP A 200 -3.17 11.44 -9.66
C TRP A 200 -4.50 10.80 -10.10
N ARG A 201 -5.64 11.34 -9.65
CA ARG A 201 -6.98 10.89 -10.03
C ARG A 201 -7.21 11.03 -11.54
N CYS A 202 -6.78 12.15 -12.13
CA CYS A 202 -6.84 12.33 -13.58
C CYS A 202 -5.95 11.31 -14.31
N GLY A 203 -4.72 11.09 -13.85
CA GLY A 203 -3.80 10.15 -14.47
C GLY A 203 -4.29 8.69 -14.47
N ILE A 204 -5.03 8.26 -13.44
CA ILE A 204 -5.60 6.91 -13.39
C ILE A 204 -6.79 6.72 -14.33
N LYS A 205 -7.59 7.76 -14.57
CA LYS A 205 -8.76 7.68 -15.46
C LYS A 205 -8.36 7.39 -16.91
N TYR A 206 -7.16 7.81 -17.32
CA TYR A 206 -6.68 7.71 -18.70
C TYR A 206 -5.55 6.71 -18.83
N VAL A 207 -5.89 5.42 -18.83
CA VAL A 207 -4.96 4.33 -19.14
C VAL A 207 -5.40 3.59 -20.40
N GLN A 208 -4.44 3.24 -21.25
CA GLN A 208 -4.68 2.33 -22.35
C GLN A 208 -4.90 0.91 -21.80
N GLY A 209 -5.99 0.25 -22.19
CA GLY A 209 -6.32 -1.10 -21.73
C GLY A 209 -7.30 -1.13 -20.55
N LYS A 210 -7.25 -2.21 -19.74
CA LYS A 210 -8.17 -2.37 -18.60
C LYS A 210 -7.57 -1.75 -17.35
N ALA A 211 -8.32 -0.84 -16.72
CA ALA A 211 -7.92 -0.19 -15.48
C ALA A 211 -7.64 -1.23 -14.37
N ILE A 212 -6.59 -0.97 -13.59
CA ILE A 212 -6.17 -1.78 -12.44
C ILE A 212 -6.49 -1.14 -11.09
N ILE A 213 -6.88 0.15 -11.12
CA ILE A 213 -7.28 0.97 -9.98
C ILE A 213 -8.53 1.72 -10.41
N HIS A 214 -9.54 1.74 -9.56
CA HIS A 214 -10.77 2.51 -9.79
C HIS A 214 -10.90 3.57 -8.71
N VAL A 215 -11.31 4.78 -9.11
CA VAL A 215 -11.51 5.88 -8.16
C VAL A 215 -12.97 6.30 -8.20
N ALA A 216 -13.65 6.20 -7.06
CA ALA A 216 -15.04 6.62 -6.87
C ALA A 216 -15.12 7.72 -5.81
N ASP A 217 -16.20 8.51 -5.85
CA ASP A 217 -16.36 9.65 -4.94
C ASP A 217 -16.66 9.19 -3.51
N CYS A 218 -17.51 8.17 -3.36
CA CYS A 218 -18.00 7.72 -2.06
C CYS A 218 -17.76 6.22 -1.83
N ASP A 219 -17.38 5.86 -0.61
CA ASP A 219 -17.28 4.48 -0.17
C ASP A 219 -18.69 3.93 0.16
N PRO A 220 -19.18 2.92 -0.58
CA PRO A 220 -20.51 2.35 -0.33
C PRO A 220 -20.64 1.73 1.07
N ARG A 221 -19.52 1.38 1.74
CA ARG A 221 -19.53 0.82 3.09
C ARG A 221 -19.84 1.88 4.15
N LEU A 222 -19.50 3.14 3.89
CA LEU A 222 -19.82 4.25 4.79
C LEU A 222 -21.30 4.66 4.67
N GLN A 223 -21.86 4.58 3.47
CA GLN A 223 -23.27 4.87 3.20
C GLN A 223 -24.22 3.79 3.74
N ASN A 224 -23.75 2.54 3.84
CA ASN A 224 -24.54 1.42 4.38
C ASN A 224 -24.50 1.31 5.92
N LYS A 225 -23.94 2.29 6.66
CA LYS A 225 -24.22 2.38 8.10
C LYS A 225 -25.72 2.66 8.25
N PRO A 226 -26.50 1.78 8.92
CA PRO A 226 -27.93 1.97 9.02
C PRO A 226 -28.20 3.13 9.98
N GLU A 227 -28.36 4.33 9.45
CA GLU A 227 -29.28 5.29 10.05
C GLU A 227 -30.68 4.68 9.91
N GLY A 228 -31.18 4.09 11.00
CA GLY A 228 -32.58 3.70 11.17
C GLY A 228 -33.13 2.74 10.10
N ARG A 229 -32.86 1.45 10.24
CA ARG A 229 -33.81 0.42 9.74
C ARG A 229 -34.44 -0.28 10.95
N GLU A 230 -35.60 0.24 11.36
CA GLU A 230 -36.63 -0.61 11.96
C GLU A 230 -36.93 -1.77 11.00
N GLY A 231 -36.97 -2.99 11.54
CA GLY A 231 -37.60 -4.13 10.88
C GLY A 231 -36.69 -5.00 10.01
N ALA A 232 -35.88 -5.85 10.65
CA ALA A 232 -35.79 -7.29 10.36
C ALA A 232 -34.74 -7.91 11.30
N ILE A 233 -35.19 -8.37 12.46
CA ILE A 233 -34.49 -9.43 13.19
C ILE A 233 -34.75 -10.73 12.44
N ASP A 234 -33.71 -11.32 11.86
CA ASP A 234 -33.78 -12.72 11.44
C ASP A 234 -33.37 -13.54 12.68
N GLU A 235 -34.37 -14.03 13.41
CA GLU A 235 -34.17 -14.94 14.52
C GLU A 235 -33.70 -16.29 13.99
N VAL A 236 -32.39 -16.48 13.89
CA VAL A 236 -31.82 -17.81 13.68
C VAL A 236 -31.82 -18.53 15.02
N GLN A 237 -32.90 -19.26 15.32
CA GLN A 237 -32.93 -20.19 16.44
C GLN A 237 -31.95 -21.33 16.16
N VAL A 238 -31.02 -21.51 17.10
CA VAL A 238 -30.15 -22.69 17.14
C VAL A 238 -31.05 -23.84 17.58
N LEU A 239 -31.38 -24.75 16.64
CA LEU A 239 -32.02 -26.02 16.97
C LEU A 239 -31.04 -26.81 17.84
N SER A 240 -31.33 -26.91 19.14
CA SER A 240 -30.70 -27.87 20.03
C SER A 240 -31.33 -29.23 19.79
N ASP A 241 -30.55 -30.17 19.23
CA ASP A 241 -30.87 -31.59 19.21
C ASP A 241 -30.67 -32.15 20.62
N ASP A 242 -31.69 -32.04 21.48
CA ASP A 242 -31.77 -32.77 22.75
C ASP A 242 -33.23 -33.22 22.95
N ASP A 243 -33.59 -34.34 22.32
CA ASP A 243 -34.69 -35.20 22.74
C ASP A 243 -34.29 -36.66 22.44
N MET A 244 -33.45 -37.20 23.33
CA MET A 244 -33.21 -38.64 23.50
C MET A 244 -33.74 -39.02 24.88
N GLU A 245 -34.97 -39.55 24.94
CA GLU A 245 -35.63 -40.35 26.01
C GLU A 245 -37.11 -40.48 25.55
N ASP A 246 -37.79 -41.62 25.43
CA ASP A 246 -37.69 -42.98 26.00
C ASP A 246 -38.05 -44.08 24.96
#